data_AF-A0AA88XMU9-F1
#
_entry.id   AF-A0AA88XMU9-F1
#
_cell.length_a   1.000
_cell.length_b   1.000
_cell.length_c   1.000
_cell.angle_alpha   90.00
_cell.angle_beta   90.00
_cell.angle_gamma   90.00
#
_symmetry.space_group_name_H-M   'P 1'
#
loop_
_entity.id
_entity.type
_entity.pdbx_description
1 polymer ?
#
loop_
_entity_poly.entity_id
_entity_poly.type
_entity_poly.pdbx_seq_one_letter_code
_entity_poly.pdbx_strand_id
1 'polypeptide(L)'
;MRDNLLFYGIAERLDGEKENSIALISDFCADLLNIDDFRQFIDRVHRVGRRIHNKYRPIVVKFSNFNMHEEVRRAANRLRNTRFALSEQFPKDVNDRRKALLPVMKSAKRQGKQVKLVKDVLYIDGRKYEADHGPGPGERGDQDDI
;
A
#
# COMPACT_ATOMS: atom_id res chain seq x y z
N MET A 1 11.07 -1.68 -0.15
CA MET A 1 10.77 -2.17 1.20
C MET A 1 9.83 -3.34 1.04
N ARG A 2 10.27 -4.57 1.37
CA ARG A 2 9.46 -5.79 1.17
C ARG A 2 8.73 -6.23 2.43
N ASP A 3 9.07 -5.65 3.57
CA ASP A 3 8.62 -6.09 4.89
C ASP A 3 7.57 -5.15 5.50
N ASN A 4 7.07 -4.19 4.71
CA ASN A 4 6.19 -3.13 5.18
C ASN A 4 4.79 -3.26 4.60
N LEU A 5 3.79 -3.32 5.47
CA LEU A 5 2.37 -3.24 5.10
C LEU A 5 1.75 -1.93 5.57
N LEU A 6 0.86 -1.41 4.73
CA LEU A 6 0.02 -0.25 4.96
C LEU A 6 -1.40 -0.70 5.29
N PHE A 7 -1.91 -0.26 6.43
CA PHE A 7 -3.27 -0.50 6.90
C PHE A 7 -4.09 0.77 6.75
N TYR A 8 -5.21 0.67 6.02
CA TYR A 8 -6.09 1.80 5.69
C TYR A 8 -7.45 1.65 6.38
N GLY A 9 -8.09 2.79 6.67
CA GLY A 9 -9.45 2.85 7.22
C GLY A 9 -9.55 2.78 8.74
N ILE A 10 -8.42 2.69 9.45
CA ILE A 10 -8.36 2.72 10.92
C ILE A 10 -8.49 4.16 11.38
N ALA A 11 -9.53 4.46 12.19
CA ALA A 11 -9.77 5.81 12.70
C ALA A 11 -8.56 6.34 13.49
N GLU A 12 -8.25 7.62 13.32
CA GLU A 12 -7.27 8.30 14.17
C GLU A 12 -7.91 8.72 15.48
N ARG A 13 -7.17 8.60 16.58
CA ARG A 13 -7.52 9.25 17.85
C ARG A 13 -7.52 10.77 17.69
N LEU A 14 -8.32 11.44 18.52
CA LEU A 14 -8.43 12.91 18.53
C LEU A 14 -7.09 13.56 18.92
N ASP A 15 -6.94 14.83 18.56
CA ASP A 15 -5.73 15.59 18.86
C ASP A 15 -5.49 15.69 20.38
N GLY A 16 -4.29 15.30 20.81
CA GLY A 16 -3.88 15.32 22.22
C GLY A 16 -3.88 13.96 22.91
N GLU A 17 -4.52 12.94 22.34
CA GLU A 17 -4.48 11.57 22.88
C GLU A 17 -3.25 10.79 22.40
N LYS A 18 -2.63 10.01 23.29
CA LYS A 18 -1.59 9.06 22.91
C LYS A 18 -2.24 7.88 22.16
N GLU A 19 -2.08 7.85 20.85
CA GLU A 19 -2.49 6.70 20.03
C GLU A 19 -1.51 5.53 20.21
N ASN A 20 -2.01 4.39 20.67
CA ASN A 20 -1.25 3.14 20.65
C ASN A 20 -1.50 2.40 19.33
N SER A 21 -0.73 2.74 18.30
CA SER A 21 -0.89 2.12 16.97
C SER A 21 -0.60 0.61 16.99
N ILE A 22 0.22 0.10 17.92
CA ILE A 22 0.47 -1.35 18.05
C ILE A 22 -0.80 -2.06 18.53
N ALA A 23 -1.47 -1.52 19.55
CA ALA A 23 -2.74 -2.07 20.03
C ALA A 23 -3.81 -2.04 18.93
N LEU A 24 -3.95 -0.92 18.21
CA LEU A 24 -4.91 -0.80 17.11
C LEU A 24 -4.71 -1.86 16.02
N ILE A 25 -3.46 -2.15 15.64
CA ILE A 25 -3.19 -3.21 14.65
C ILE A 25 -3.41 -4.60 15.26
N SER A 26 -3.13 -4.78 16.55
CA SER A 26 -3.42 -6.02 17.27
C SER A 26 -4.88 -6.39 17.20
N ASP A 27 -5.74 -5.44 17.59
CA ASP A 27 -7.18 -5.64 17.63
C ASP A 27 -7.70 -5.83 16.20
N PHE A 28 -7.19 -5.05 15.25
CA PHE A 28 -7.51 -5.20 13.82
C PHE A 28 -7.18 -6.61 13.28
N CYS A 29 -6.00 -7.13 13.59
CA CYS A 29 -5.55 -8.44 13.11
C CYS A 29 -6.33 -9.58 13.77
N ALA A 30 -6.62 -9.49 15.07
CA ALA A 30 -7.44 -10.47 15.77
C ALA A 30 -8.89 -10.47 15.22
N ASP A 31 -9.53 -9.31 15.18
CA ASP A 31 -10.96 -9.18 14.86
C ASP A 31 -11.29 -9.43 13.38
N LEU A 32 -10.45 -8.92 12.47
CA LEU A 32 -10.76 -8.94 11.03
C LEU A 32 -9.96 -9.97 10.25
N LEU A 33 -8.77 -10.31 10.73
CA LEU A 33 -7.87 -11.23 10.06
C LEU A 33 -7.76 -12.57 10.79
N ASN A 34 -8.30 -12.73 12.01
CA ASN A 34 -8.16 -13.93 12.84
C ASN A 34 -6.68 -14.38 12.94
N ILE A 35 -5.79 -13.42 13.18
CA ILE A 35 -4.36 -13.61 13.40
C ILE A 35 -4.04 -13.04 14.78
N ASP A 36 -3.80 -13.95 15.73
CA ASP A 36 -3.36 -13.63 17.08
C ASP A 36 -1.83 -13.54 17.18
N ASP A 37 -1.33 -13.02 18.29
CA ASP A 37 0.10 -13.06 18.67
C ASP A 37 1.07 -12.44 17.64
N PHE A 38 0.60 -11.45 16.89
CA PHE A 38 1.42 -10.80 15.86
C PHE A 38 2.46 -9.80 16.41
N ARG A 39 2.34 -9.40 17.69
CA ARG A 39 3.12 -8.29 18.28
C ARG A 39 4.63 -8.53 18.31
N GLN A 40 5.06 -9.77 18.57
CA GLN A 40 6.49 -10.13 18.57
C GLN A 40 7.17 -10.02 17.20
N PHE A 41 6.39 -9.96 16.12
CA PHE A 41 6.89 -9.91 14.76
C PHE A 41 6.92 -8.49 14.18
N ILE A 42 6.76 -7.47 15.04
CA ILE A 42 6.73 -6.06 14.66
C ILE A 42 8.03 -5.38 15.05
N ASP A 43 8.73 -4.81 14.09
CA ASP A 43 9.87 -3.92 14.34
C ASP A 43 9.41 -2.49 14.66
N ARG A 44 8.43 -1.98 13.90
CA ARG A 44 8.03 -0.57 13.98
C ARG A 44 6.60 -0.38 13.48
N VAL A 45 5.84 0.47 14.18
CA VAL A 45 4.49 0.90 13.79
C VAL A 45 4.38 2.40 13.89
N HIS A 46 3.81 3.06 12.88
CA HIS A 46 3.50 4.49 12.93
C HIS A 46 2.51 4.91 11.83
N ARG A 47 1.80 6.01 12.03
CA ARG A 47 0.97 6.66 10.99
C ARG A 47 1.87 7.32 9.93
N VAL A 48 1.45 7.26 8.67
CA VAL A 48 2.19 7.86 7.54
C VAL A 48 1.33 8.86 6.78
N GLY A 49 1.95 9.97 6.38
CA GLY A 49 1.32 11.04 5.60
C GLY A 49 0.92 12.24 6.44
N ARG A 50 0.46 13.28 5.74
CA ARG A 50 -0.07 14.50 6.37
C ARG A 50 -1.50 14.26 6.84
N ARG A 51 -1.87 14.86 7.97
CA ARG A 51 -3.26 14.88 8.42
C ARG A 51 -4.10 15.72 7.45
N ILE A 52 -5.23 15.16 7.06
CA ILE A 52 -6.18 15.81 6.15
C ILE A 52 -7.56 15.65 6.79
N HIS A 53 -8.35 16.72 6.78
CA HIS A 53 -9.71 16.67 7.32
C HIS A 53 -10.54 15.57 6.63
N ASN A 54 -11.33 14.83 7.41
CA ASN A 54 -12.14 13.69 6.96
C ASN A 54 -11.37 12.53 6.30
N LYS A 55 -10.05 12.41 6.54
CA LYS A 55 -9.26 11.25 6.10
C LYS A 55 -8.36 10.73 7.21
N TYR A 56 -8.42 9.42 7.43
CA TYR A 56 -7.50 8.75 8.34
C TYR A 56 -6.19 8.41 7.63
N ARG A 57 -5.06 8.76 8.23
CA ARG A 57 -3.75 8.36 7.73
C ARG A 57 -3.58 6.85 7.86
N PRO A 58 -2.98 6.17 6.87
CA PRO A 58 -2.64 4.77 7.01
C PRO A 58 -1.62 4.55 8.13
N ILE A 59 -1.68 3.37 8.76
CA ILE A 59 -0.63 2.88 9.65
C ILE A 59 0.33 2.03 8.83
N VAL A 60 1.63 2.31 8.93
CA VAL A 60 2.68 1.43 8.39
C VAL A 60 3.19 0.55 9.51
N VAL A 61 3.28 -0.74 9.21
CA VAL A 61 3.86 -1.76 10.07
C VAL A 61 5.05 -2.36 9.33
N LYS A 62 6.23 -2.31 9.96
CA LYS A 62 7.41 -3.06 9.54
C LYS A 62 7.44 -4.38 10.31
N PHE A 63 7.45 -5.48 9.59
CA PHE A 63 7.55 -6.81 10.17
C PHE A 63 9.02 -7.24 10.25
N SER A 64 9.36 -7.91 11.35
CA SER A 64 10.67 -8.56 11.53
C SER A 64 10.73 -9.92 10.83
N ASN A 65 9.56 -10.53 10.59
CA ASN A 65 9.43 -11.87 10.01
C ASN A 65 8.63 -11.83 8.71
N PHE A 66 9.23 -12.33 7.63
CA PHE A 66 8.60 -12.38 6.31
C PHE A 66 7.40 -13.34 6.22
N ASN A 67 7.40 -14.44 6.98
CA ASN A 67 6.26 -15.37 7.00
C ASN A 67 5.03 -14.71 7.62
N MET A 68 5.20 -13.99 8.73
CA MET A 68 4.11 -13.23 9.36
C MET A 68 3.62 -12.10 8.44
N HIS A 69 4.54 -11.40 7.78
CA HIS A 69 4.20 -10.42 6.75
C HIS A 69 3.31 -11.03 5.65
N GLU A 70 3.71 -12.18 5.08
CA GLU A 70 2.95 -12.85 4.02
C GLU A 70 1.61 -13.41 4.51
N GLU A 71 1.55 -13.91 5.73
CA GLU A 71 0.31 -14.39 6.36
C GLU A 71 -0.73 -13.27 6.43
N VAL A 72 -0.34 -12.12 7.00
CA VAL A 72 -1.19 -10.92 7.08
C VAL A 72 -1.56 -10.44 5.67
N ARG A 73 -0.60 -10.43 4.74
CA ARG A 73 -0.86 -10.04 3.34
C ARG A 73 -1.90 -10.93 2.65
N ARG A 74 -1.83 -12.24 2.85
CA ARG A 74 -2.78 -13.21 2.27
C ARG A 74 -4.17 -13.11 2.91
N ALA A 75 -4.21 -12.76 4.20
CA ALA A 75 -5.46 -12.53 4.92
C ALA A 75 -6.22 -11.28 4.43
N ALA A 76 -5.60 -10.38 3.65
CA ALA A 76 -6.23 -9.20 3.08
C ALA A 76 -7.55 -9.49 2.32
N ASN A 77 -7.69 -10.69 1.75
CA ASN A 77 -8.91 -11.11 1.07
C ASN A 77 -10.15 -11.10 2.01
N ARG A 78 -9.95 -11.27 3.32
CA ARG A 78 -11.00 -11.20 4.36
C ARG A 78 -11.57 -9.79 4.53
N LEU A 79 -10.80 -8.77 4.15
CA LEU A 79 -11.21 -7.36 4.21
C LEU A 79 -12.12 -6.96 3.02
N ARG A 80 -12.41 -7.88 2.10
CA ARG A 80 -13.27 -7.61 0.95
C ARG A 80 -14.66 -7.15 1.42
N ASN A 81 -15.19 -6.10 0.80
CA ASN A 81 -16.45 -5.43 1.16
C ASN A 81 -16.45 -4.71 2.51
N THR A 82 -15.29 -4.54 3.16
CA THR A 82 -15.16 -3.67 4.33
C THR A 82 -14.64 -2.29 3.92
N ARG A 83 -14.65 -1.33 4.87
CA ARG A 83 -14.00 -0.03 4.71
C ARG A 83 -12.47 -0.07 4.83
N PHE A 84 -11.92 -1.22 5.23
CA PHE A 84 -10.51 -1.40 5.50
C PHE A 84 -9.78 -1.93 4.27
N ALA A 85 -8.51 -1.60 4.16
CA ALA A 85 -7.66 -2.15 3.11
C ALA A 85 -6.25 -2.38 3.61
N LEU A 86 -5.57 -3.33 2.97
CA LEU A 86 -4.17 -3.66 3.23
C LEU A 86 -3.39 -3.58 1.92
N SER A 87 -2.20 -2.97 1.94
CA SER A 87 -1.32 -2.96 0.78
C SER A 87 0.16 -2.98 1.15
N GLU A 88 1.01 -3.45 0.24
CA GLU A 88 2.46 -3.33 0.37
C GLU A 88 2.91 -1.87 0.25
N GLN A 89 3.99 -1.52 0.96
CA GLN A 89 4.62 -0.21 0.81
C GLN A 89 5.62 -0.20 -0.34
N PHE A 90 5.31 0.58 -1.37
CA PHE A 90 6.23 0.79 -2.49
C PHE A 90 7.14 2.01 -2.29
N PRO A 91 8.33 2.02 -2.93
CA PRO A 91 9.15 3.23 -3.04
C PRO A 91 8.36 4.40 -3.64
N LYS A 92 8.83 5.62 -3.38
CA LYS A 92 8.16 6.85 -3.83
C LYS A 92 7.92 6.85 -5.35
N ASP A 93 8.93 6.49 -6.14
CA ASP A 93 8.82 6.53 -7.61
C ASP A 93 7.78 5.55 -8.15
N VAL A 94 7.66 4.37 -7.53
CA VAL A 94 6.64 3.38 -7.85
C VAL A 94 5.25 3.90 -7.46
N ASN A 95 5.11 4.52 -6.29
CA ASN A 95 3.86 5.14 -5.86
C ASN A 95 3.43 6.28 -6.78
N ASP A 96 4.38 7.11 -7.23
CA ASP A 96 4.12 8.24 -8.13
C ASP A 96 3.63 7.73 -9.50
N ARG A 97 4.32 6.73 -10.09
CA ARG A 97 3.85 6.06 -11.31
C ARG A 97 2.47 5.44 -11.13
N ARG A 98 2.26 4.71 -10.02
CA ARG A 98 0.97 4.10 -9.68
C ARG A 98 -0.13 5.16 -9.56
N LYS A 99 0.16 6.33 -8.97
CA LYS A 99 -0.77 7.44 -8.83
C LYS A 99 -1.17 8.03 -10.18
N ALA A 100 -0.23 8.14 -11.13
CA ALA A 100 -0.51 8.57 -12.50
C ALA A 100 -1.45 7.60 -13.25
N LEU A 101 -1.43 6.31 -12.91
CA LEU A 101 -2.30 5.30 -13.51
C LEU A 101 -3.72 5.24 -12.90
N LEU A 102 -3.94 5.82 -11.71
CA LEU A 102 -5.25 5.76 -11.04
C LEU A 102 -6.40 6.42 -11.83
N PRO A 103 -6.23 7.59 -12.48
CA PRO A 103 -7.28 8.19 -13.31
C PRO A 103 -7.66 7.29 -14.49
N VAL A 104 -6.67 6.72 -15.18
CA VAL A 104 -6.87 5.80 -16.31
C VAL A 104 -7.60 4.54 -15.84
N MET A 105 -7.14 3.95 -14.73
CA MET A 105 -7.78 2.79 -14.11
C MET A 105 -9.26 3.06 -13.78
N LYS A 106 -9.56 4.22 -13.19
CA LYS A 106 -10.94 4.63 -12.87
C LYS A 106 -11.77 4.82 -14.15
N SER A 107 -11.20 5.40 -15.19
CA SER A 107 -11.88 5.58 -16.47
C SER A 107 -12.22 4.24 -17.12
N ALA A 108 -11.26 3.32 -17.20
CA ALA A 108 -11.45 1.99 -17.76
C ALA A 108 -12.47 1.15 -16.96
N LYS A 109 -12.46 1.24 -15.62
CA LYS A 109 -13.49 0.61 -14.77
C LYS A 109 -14.89 1.15 -15.04
N ARG A 110 -15.05 2.47 -15.23
CA ARG A 110 -16.35 3.08 -15.59
C ARG A 110 -16.85 2.63 -16.96
N GLN A 111 -15.93 2.29 -17.87
CA GLN A 111 -16.25 1.73 -19.19
C GLN A 111 -16.56 0.22 -19.14
N GLY A 112 -16.59 -0.41 -17.98
CA GLY A 112 -16.87 -1.85 -17.84
C GLY A 112 -15.70 -2.75 -18.26
N LYS A 113 -14.51 -2.21 -18.49
CA LYS A 113 -13.32 -2.98 -18.88
C LYS A 113 -12.75 -3.77 -17.70
N GLN A 114 -12.08 -4.88 -17.99
CA GLN A 114 -11.35 -5.63 -16.96
C GLN A 114 -10.03 -4.92 -16.67
N VAL A 115 -9.85 -4.45 -15.44
CA VAL A 115 -8.67 -3.67 -15.07
C VAL A 115 -7.90 -4.31 -13.93
N LYS A 116 -6.59 -4.52 -14.13
CA LYS A 116 -5.68 -5.08 -13.13
C LYS A 116 -4.45 -4.18 -12.99
N LEU A 117 -4.17 -3.70 -11.77
CA LEU A 117 -3.00 -2.87 -11.46
C LEU A 117 -2.01 -3.69 -10.62
N VAL A 118 -0.89 -4.08 -11.21
CA VAL A 118 0.17 -4.88 -10.57
C VAL A 118 1.37 -3.98 -10.37
N LYS A 119 1.75 -3.69 -9.11
CA LYS A 119 2.80 -2.72 -8.76
C LYS A 119 2.56 -1.35 -9.43
N ASP A 120 3.33 -1.01 -10.45
CA ASP A 120 3.27 0.20 -11.27
C ASP A 120 2.85 -0.06 -12.72
N VAL A 121 2.30 -1.23 -13.02
CA VAL A 121 1.84 -1.60 -14.37
C VAL A 121 0.33 -1.80 -14.35
N LEU A 122 -0.38 -1.04 -15.19
CA LEU A 122 -1.82 -1.16 -15.40
C LEU A 122 -2.07 -2.10 -16.58
N TYR A 123 -3.01 -3.02 -16.43
CA TYR A 123 -3.51 -3.89 -17.49
C TYR A 123 -4.99 -3.62 -17.69
N ILE A 124 -5.40 -3.44 -18.95
CA ILE A 124 -6.79 -3.21 -19.37
C ILE A 124 -7.13 -4.27 -20.41
N ASP A 125 -8.17 -5.06 -20.14
CA ASP A 125 -8.62 -6.19 -20.98
C ASP A 125 -7.48 -7.16 -21.31
N GLY A 126 -6.64 -7.44 -20.31
CA GLY A 126 -5.47 -8.33 -20.44
C GLY A 126 -4.26 -7.70 -21.13
N ARG A 127 -4.35 -6.49 -21.68
CA ARG A 127 -3.24 -5.79 -22.34
C ARG A 127 -2.59 -4.78 -21.40
N LYS A 128 -1.26 -4.73 -21.40
CA LYS A 128 -0.51 -3.71 -20.67
C LYS A 128 -0.90 -2.33 -21.21
N TYR A 129 -1.35 -1.46 -20.32
CA TYR A 129 -1.54 -0.06 -20.61
C TYR A 129 -0.18 0.61 -20.58
N GLU A 130 0.30 0.97 -21.77
CA GLU A 130 1.46 1.82 -21.92
C GLU A 130 0.94 3.26 -21.91
N ALA A 131 1.18 3.95 -20.80
CA ALA A 131 1.02 5.38 -20.78
C ALA A 131 2.05 5.94 -21.76
N ASP A 132 1.60 6.72 -22.74
CA ASP A 132 2.49 7.47 -23.63
C ASP A 132 3.27 8.47 -22.77
N HIS A 133 4.40 8.01 -22.25
CA HIS A 133 5.37 8.82 -21.54
C HIS A 133 6.69 8.61 -22.26
N GLY A 134 7.11 9.68 -22.92
CA GLY A 134 8.38 9.82 -23.62
C GLY A 134 9.59 9.48 -22.74
N PRO A 135 10.79 9.60 -23.34
CA PRO A 135 11.96 8.81 -22.96
C PRO A 135 12.24 8.91 -21.47
N GLY A 136 12.44 7.72 -20.86
CA GLY A 136 12.90 7.62 -19.48
C GLY A 136 14.17 8.44 -19.28
N PRO A 137 14.44 8.92 -18.05
CA PRO A 137 15.64 9.69 -17.77
C PRO A 137 16.85 8.87 -18.21
N GLY A 138 17.63 9.45 -19.13
CA GLY A 138 18.65 8.77 -19.90
C GLY A 138 19.62 7.99 -19.03
N GLU A 139 19.95 6.80 -19.53
CA GLU A 139 21.25 6.18 -19.30
C GLU A 139 22.30 7.25 -19.60
N ARG A 140 22.88 7.83 -18.55
CA ARG A 140 24.16 8.53 -18.68
C ARG A 140 25.15 7.45 -19.02
N GLY A 141 25.46 7.32 -20.31
CA GLY A 141 26.59 6.55 -20.77
C GLY A 141 27.83 7.13 -20.10
N ASP A 142 28.50 6.29 -19.32
CA ASP A 142 29.89 6.48 -18.94
C ASP A 142 30.71 6.61 -20.23
N GLN A 143 31.23 7.80 -20.48
CA GLN A 143 32.31 8.03 -21.44
C GLN A 143 33.47 8.55 -20.61
N ASP A 144 34.29 7.62 -20.11
CA ASP A 144 35.63 7.96 -19.64
C ASP A 144 36.47 8.33 -20.88
N ASP A 145 36.77 9.62 -20.99
CA ASP A 145 37.76 10.18 -21.91
C ASP A 145 39.17 9.70 -21.52
N ILE A 146 39.80 8.88 -22.38
CA ILE A 146 41.26 8.83 -22.61
C ILE A 146 41.52 8.70 -24.11
#